data_AF-A0A0N5CBN6-F1
#
_entry.id   AF-A0A0N5CBN6-F1
#
_cell.length_a   1.000
_cell.length_b   1.000
_cell.length_c   1.000
_cell.angle_alpha   90.00
_cell.angle_beta   90.00
_cell.angle_gamma   90.00
#
_symmetry.space_group_name_H-M   'P 1'
#
loop_
_entity.id
_entity.type
_entity.pdbx_description
1 polymer ?
#
loop_
_entity_poly.entity_id
_entity_poly.type
_entity_poly.pdbx_seq_one_letter_code
_entity_poly.pdbx_strand_id
1 'polypeptide(L)'
;MLSLPQAPLKEIKKSLDDFVNVIHELIDTKTSTAFKDYRVAADIDKHLSEINETMEELEKKAKEELQSLKDDIKESSINIKCSRHGFVMVIKRSKLNCIKKAPNCTIIKNVKGSDITFLTTSLKIINEEYVKCLNDYWTHESPYVKGILEMVYKKTAAIKAMFEFVSQLDVFLSLAVFVSSSRNKFVRPQILDHTNIEEERVLQMTQLRHPVVETSPNVEFIPNDIKPL
;
A
#
# COMPACT_ATOMS: atom_id res chain seq x y z
N MET A 1 -1.15 33.74 -19.52
CA MET A 1 -1.36 32.37 -19.01
C MET A 1 0.00 31.75 -18.83
N LEU A 2 0.41 31.42 -17.60
CA LEU A 2 1.59 30.58 -17.41
C LEU A 2 1.22 29.19 -17.91
N SER A 3 1.64 28.85 -19.13
CA SER A 3 1.57 27.48 -19.61
C SER A 3 2.43 26.64 -18.67
N LEU A 4 1.80 25.82 -17.82
CA LEU A 4 2.49 24.76 -17.11
C LEU A 4 3.35 24.01 -18.13
N PRO A 5 4.67 23.88 -17.93
CA PRO A 5 5.52 23.24 -18.91
C PRO A 5 5.09 21.78 -19.03
N GLN A 6 4.38 21.44 -20.10
CA GLN A 6 3.87 20.09 -20.35
C GLN A 6 5.00 19.11 -20.75
N ALA A 7 6.12 19.64 -21.22
CA ALA A 7 7.29 18.87 -21.65
C ALA A 7 7.92 18.03 -20.51
N PRO A 8 8.26 18.59 -19.33
CA PRO A 8 8.84 17.81 -18.23
C PRO A 8 7.91 16.72 -17.70
N LEU A 9 6.59 16.94 -17.71
CA LEU A 9 5.64 15.92 -17.25
C LEU A 9 5.63 14.68 -18.15
N LYS A 10 5.65 14.87 -19.47
CA LYS A 10 5.64 13.77 -20.43
C LYS A 10 6.90 12.92 -20.31
N GLU A 11 8.05 13.54 -20.08
CA GLU A 11 9.34 12.85 -19.90
C GLU A 11 9.40 12.10 -18.57
N ILE A 12 8.97 12.73 -17.47
CA ILE A 12 8.87 12.09 -16.15
C ILE A 12 7.93 10.90 -16.22
N LYS A 13 6.75 11.08 -16.83
CA LYS A 13 5.76 10.00 -17.01
C LYS A 13 6.36 8.83 -17.77
N LYS A 14 6.97 9.06 -18.94
CA LYS A 14 7.56 7.98 -19.75
C LYS A 14 8.62 7.19 -18.95
N SER A 15 9.52 7.90 -18.27
CA SER A 15 10.59 7.28 -17.46
C SER A 15 10.06 6.44 -16.30
N LEU A 16 8.90 6.82 -15.74
CA LEU A 16 8.24 6.11 -14.64
C LEU A 16 7.35 4.98 -15.14
N ASP A 17 6.66 5.12 -16.26
CA ASP A 17 5.84 4.07 -16.88
C ASP A 17 6.72 2.84 -17.19
N ASP A 18 7.90 3.06 -17.79
CA ASP A 18 8.88 1.99 -18.05
C ASP A 18 9.29 1.27 -16.75
N PHE A 19 9.54 2.04 -15.68
CA PHE A 19 9.91 1.49 -14.38
C PHE A 19 8.76 0.71 -13.71
N VAL A 20 7.54 1.23 -13.78
CA VAL A 20 6.33 0.61 -13.23
C VAL A 20 6.06 -0.72 -13.92
N ASN A 21 6.21 -0.79 -15.25
CA ASN A 21 6.06 -2.04 -16.00
C ASN A 21 7.05 -3.11 -15.54
N VAL A 22 8.33 -2.76 -15.39
CA VAL A 22 9.35 -3.69 -14.89
C VAL A 22 9.03 -4.15 -13.47
N ILE A 23 8.58 -3.26 -12.59
CA ILE A 23 8.17 -3.64 -11.23
C ILE A 23 6.96 -4.59 -11.24
N HIS A 24 6.00 -4.39 -12.14
CA HIS A 24 4.84 -5.28 -12.27
C HIS A 24 5.18 -6.67 -12.79
N GLU A 25 6.22 -6.79 -13.63
CA GLU A 25 6.74 -8.09 -14.07
C GLU A 25 7.55 -8.77 -12.97
N LEU A 26 8.34 -8.01 -12.21
CA LEU A 26 9.24 -8.59 -11.21
C LEU A 26 8.56 -8.92 -9.87
N ILE A 27 7.49 -8.21 -9.51
CA ILE A 27 6.76 -8.41 -8.25
C ILE A 27 5.46 -9.15 -8.54
N ASP A 28 5.28 -10.26 -7.84
CA ASP A 28 4.03 -10.99 -7.86
C ASP A 28 2.92 -10.20 -7.16
N THR A 29 2.10 -9.54 -7.96
CA THR A 29 0.92 -8.80 -7.52
C THR A 29 -0.38 -9.58 -7.71
N LYS A 30 -0.32 -10.73 -8.39
CA LYS A 30 -1.48 -11.55 -8.78
C LYS A 30 -1.73 -12.66 -7.78
N THR A 31 -0.66 -13.20 -7.21
CA THR A 31 -0.76 -14.31 -6.28
C THR A 31 -1.18 -13.76 -4.93
N SER A 32 -2.50 -13.70 -4.76
CA SER A 32 -3.15 -13.73 -3.46
C SER A 32 -2.88 -15.10 -2.80
N THR A 33 -1.62 -15.45 -2.57
CA THR A 33 -1.28 -16.61 -1.76
C THR A 33 -1.77 -16.35 -0.34
N ALA A 34 -2.05 -17.42 0.39
CA ALA A 34 -2.55 -17.37 1.77
C ALA A 34 -1.65 -16.56 2.75
N PHE A 35 -0.46 -16.22 2.28
CA PHE A 35 0.58 -15.41 2.89
C PHE A 35 0.49 -14.00 2.27
N LYS A 36 -0.04 -13.01 3.00
CA LYS A 36 -0.12 -11.60 2.58
C LYS A 36 1.25 -10.94 2.49
N ASP A 37 2.17 -11.49 1.71
CA ASP A 37 3.55 -11.03 1.62
C ASP A 37 3.91 -10.95 0.14
N TYR A 38 4.47 -9.80 -0.25
CA TYR A 38 4.91 -9.56 -1.62
C TYR A 38 6.16 -10.39 -1.88
N ARG A 39 6.14 -11.15 -2.99
CA ARG A 39 7.28 -11.94 -3.45
C ARG A 39 7.66 -11.52 -4.86
N VAL A 40 8.91 -11.76 -5.19
CA VAL A 40 9.42 -11.77 -6.56
C VAL A 40 8.68 -12.85 -7.34
N ALA A 41 8.27 -12.53 -8.56
CA ALA A 41 7.51 -13.43 -9.40
C ALA A 41 8.32 -14.69 -9.74
N ALA A 42 7.68 -15.86 -9.64
CA ALA A 42 8.35 -17.15 -9.80
C ALA A 42 8.80 -17.42 -11.25
N ASP A 43 8.22 -16.71 -12.22
CA ASP A 43 8.53 -16.80 -13.65
C ASP A 43 9.85 -16.12 -14.05
N ILE A 44 10.48 -15.39 -13.14
CA ILE A 44 11.77 -14.71 -13.40
C ILE A 44 12.91 -15.72 -13.61
N ASP A 45 12.85 -16.85 -12.91
CA ASP A 45 13.89 -17.87 -12.98
C ASP A 45 13.31 -19.28 -12.85
N LYS A 46 13.89 -20.21 -13.61
CA LYS A 46 13.45 -21.60 -13.65
C LYS A 46 13.47 -22.24 -12.27
N HIS A 47 14.49 -21.93 -11.45
CA HIS A 47 14.60 -22.48 -10.10
C HIS A 47 13.50 -21.98 -9.17
N LEU A 48 13.15 -20.69 -9.24
CA LEU A 48 12.02 -20.13 -8.47
C LEU A 48 10.69 -20.73 -8.91
N SER A 49 10.50 -20.96 -10.21
CA SER A 49 9.32 -21.65 -10.74
C SER A 49 9.20 -23.08 -10.20
N GLU A 50 10.29 -23.87 -10.24
CA GLU A 50 10.31 -25.25 -9.74
C GLU A 50 10.01 -25.32 -8.22
N ILE A 51 10.57 -24.40 -7.43
CA ILE A 51 10.25 -24.29 -5.99
C ILE A 51 8.78 -23.89 -5.79
N ASN A 52 8.26 -22.94 -6.58
CA ASN A 52 6.89 -22.47 -6.46
C ASN A 52 5.87 -23.56 -6.81
N GLU A 53 6.10 -24.33 -7.87
CA GLU A 53 5.28 -25.50 -8.21
C GLU A 53 5.23 -26.50 -7.06
N THR A 54 6.40 -26.79 -6.46
CA THR A 54 6.47 -27.66 -5.28
C THR A 54 5.68 -27.10 -4.09
N MET A 55 5.77 -25.79 -3.84
CA MET A 55 4.99 -25.12 -2.78
C MET A 55 3.48 -25.18 -3.05
N GLU A 56 3.04 -24.99 -4.29
CA GLU A 56 1.63 -25.10 -4.69
C GLU A 56 1.08 -26.52 -4.52
N GLU A 57 1.88 -27.54 -4.84
CA GLU A 57 1.52 -28.93 -4.58
C GLU A 57 1.37 -29.21 -3.07
N LEU A 58 2.28 -28.70 -2.24
CA LEU A 58 2.20 -28.83 -0.78
C LEU A 58 0.99 -28.09 -0.21
N GLU A 59 0.66 -26.91 -0.75
CA GLU A 59 -0.56 -26.17 -0.40
C GLU A 59 -1.83 -26.95 -0.76
N LYS A 60 -1.84 -27.63 -1.92
CA LYS A 60 -2.94 -28.49 -2.32
C LYS A 60 -3.09 -29.68 -1.36
N LYS A 61 -1.99 -30.38 -1.05
CA LYS A 61 -1.97 -31.47 -0.07
C LYS A 61 -2.46 -31.01 1.31
N ALA A 62 -2.07 -29.82 1.75
CA ALA A 62 -2.53 -29.24 3.02
C ALA A 62 -4.04 -28.95 3.03
N LYS A 63 -4.60 -28.49 1.90
CA LYS A 63 -6.05 -28.29 1.72
C LYS A 63 -6.82 -29.62 1.68
N GLU A 64 -6.26 -30.65 1.04
CA GLU A 64 -6.83 -32.00 1.01
C GLU A 64 -6.85 -32.64 2.41
N GLU A 65 -5.78 -32.47 3.19
CA GLU A 65 -5.71 -32.88 4.60
C GLU A 65 -6.75 -32.14 5.45
N LEU A 66 -6.92 -30.82 5.24
CA LEU A 66 -7.97 -30.05 5.91
C LEU A 66 -9.36 -30.60 5.59
N GLN A 67 -9.63 -30.91 4.32
CA GLN A 67 -10.93 -31.43 3.89
C GLN A 67 -11.20 -32.81 4.50
N SER A 68 -10.21 -33.71 4.44
CA SER A 68 -10.30 -35.04 5.05
C SER A 68 -10.58 -34.95 6.55
N LEU A 69 -9.90 -34.04 7.26
CA LEU A 69 -10.13 -33.83 8.69
C LEU A 69 -11.54 -33.28 8.98
N LYS A 70 -12.05 -32.37 8.14
CA LYS A 70 -13.42 -31.85 8.29
C LYS A 70 -14.45 -32.96 8.17
N ASP A 71 -14.23 -33.90 7.26
CA ASP A 71 -15.13 -35.03 7.01
C ASP A 71 -15.07 -36.06 8.15
N ASP A 72 -13.88 -36.36 8.67
CA ASP A 72 -13.66 -37.27 9.81
C ASP A 72 -14.29 -36.74 11.11
N ILE A 73 -14.06 -35.45 11.41
CA ILE A 73 -14.57 -34.79 12.62
C ILE A 73 -16.01 -34.30 12.45
N LYS A 74 -16.51 -34.27 11.20
CA LYS A 74 -17.82 -33.69 10.80
C LYS A 74 -17.99 -32.24 11.26
N GLU A 75 -16.93 -31.44 11.19
CA GLU A 75 -16.92 -30.06 11.66
C GLU A 75 -16.31 -29.12 10.59
N SER A 76 -17.19 -28.39 9.90
CA SER A 76 -16.80 -27.52 8.78
C SER A 76 -16.10 -26.23 9.19
N SER A 77 -16.13 -25.87 10.48
CA SER A 77 -15.61 -24.60 11.02
C SER A 77 -14.09 -24.54 11.19
N ILE A 78 -13.37 -25.62 10.85
CA ILE A 78 -11.91 -25.65 10.84
C ILE A 78 -11.41 -24.84 9.65
N ASN A 79 -10.45 -23.95 9.87
CA ASN A 79 -9.79 -23.21 8.81
C ASN A 79 -8.29 -23.44 8.87
N ILE A 80 -7.61 -23.38 7.73
CA ILE A 80 -6.15 -23.41 7.67
C ILE A 80 -5.63 -21.98 7.56
N LYS A 81 -4.59 -21.65 8.32
CA LYS A 81 -3.83 -20.40 8.20
C LYS A 81 -2.41 -20.74 7.80
N CYS A 82 -1.87 -20.04 6.81
CA CYS A 82 -0.47 -20.14 6.43
C CYS A 82 0.34 -19.00 7.06
N SER A 83 1.58 -19.27 7.46
CA SER A 83 2.52 -18.30 8.00
C SER A 83 3.95 -18.64 7.58
N ARG A 84 4.92 -17.81 7.99
CA ARG A 84 6.36 -18.08 7.82
C ARG A 84 6.82 -19.40 8.46
N HIS A 85 6.06 -19.91 9.43
CA HIS A 85 6.35 -21.19 10.09
C HIS A 85 5.53 -22.37 9.51
N GLY A 86 4.93 -22.19 8.33
CA GLY A 86 4.07 -23.17 7.68
C GLY A 86 2.59 -23.01 8.03
N PHE A 87 1.83 -24.07 7.76
CA PHE A 87 0.39 -24.14 7.93
C PHE A 87 -0.01 -24.51 9.35
N VAL A 88 -1.09 -23.91 9.84
CA VAL A 88 -1.72 -24.29 11.10
C VAL A 88 -3.23 -24.37 10.93
N MET A 89 -3.86 -25.33 11.60
CA MET A 89 -5.31 -25.41 11.63
C MET A 89 -5.87 -24.63 12.81
N VAL A 90 -6.98 -23.95 12.59
CA VAL A 90 -7.62 -23.05 13.54
C VAL A 90 -9.10 -23.39 13.64
N ILE A 91 -9.57 -23.53 14.88
CA ILE A 91 -10.98 -23.80 15.18
C ILE A 91 -11.44 -22.95 16.36
N LYS A 92 -12.74 -22.60 16.39
CA LYS A 92 -13.35 -21.90 17.51
C LYS A 92 -13.19 -22.66 18.82
N ARG A 93 -12.93 -21.93 19.91
CA ARG A 93 -12.72 -22.50 21.24
C ARG A 93 -13.88 -23.38 21.74
N SER A 94 -15.12 -23.03 21.39
CA SER A 94 -16.33 -23.79 21.74
C SER A 94 -16.33 -25.23 21.23
N LYS A 95 -15.50 -25.55 20.23
CA LYS A 95 -15.41 -26.87 19.58
C LYS A 95 -14.16 -27.67 19.99
N LEU A 96 -13.48 -27.28 21.07
CA LEU A 96 -12.27 -27.96 21.58
C LEU A 96 -12.45 -29.47 21.76
N ASN A 97 -13.64 -29.90 22.19
CA ASN A 97 -13.93 -31.31 22.47
C ASN A 97 -13.87 -32.19 21.21
N CYS A 98 -14.11 -31.61 20.02
CA CYS A 98 -14.02 -32.34 18.75
C CYS A 98 -12.56 -32.70 18.44
N ILE A 99 -11.62 -31.77 18.68
CA ILE A 99 -10.18 -31.99 18.44
C ILE A 99 -9.58 -32.93 19.48
N LYS A 100 -10.00 -32.85 20.75
CA LYS A 100 -9.51 -33.76 21.80
C LYS A 100 -9.86 -35.23 21.56
N LYS A 101 -10.95 -35.50 20.84
CA LYS A 101 -11.40 -36.85 20.50
C LYS A 101 -10.80 -37.36 19.19
N ALA A 102 -10.26 -36.47 18.36
CA ALA A 102 -9.69 -36.84 17.08
C ALA A 102 -8.29 -37.45 17.28
N PRO A 103 -8.00 -38.63 16.69
CA PRO A 103 -6.66 -39.17 16.67
C PRO A 103 -5.73 -38.25 15.85
N ASN A 104 -4.43 -38.30 16.14
CA ASN A 104 -3.38 -37.62 15.36
C ASN A 104 -3.42 -36.08 15.36
N CYS A 105 -4.17 -35.45 16.27
CA CYS A 105 -4.21 -33.98 16.42
C CYS A 105 -3.38 -33.52 17.63
N THR A 106 -2.48 -32.57 17.41
CA THR A 106 -1.65 -31.93 18.46
C THR A 106 -2.03 -30.46 18.61
N ILE A 107 -2.48 -30.05 19.79
CA ILE A 107 -2.83 -28.66 20.09
C ILE A 107 -1.55 -27.85 20.33
N ILE A 108 -1.32 -26.81 19.53
CA ILE A 108 -0.15 -25.92 19.68
C ILE A 108 -0.48 -24.75 20.60
N LYS A 109 -1.66 -24.12 20.41
CA LYS A 109 -2.04 -22.90 21.14
C LYS A 109 -3.47 -22.98 21.61
N ASN A 110 -3.66 -22.70 22.90
CA ASN A 110 -4.95 -22.79 23.57
C ASN A 110 -5.09 -21.64 24.60
N VAL A 111 -5.30 -20.41 24.13
CA VAL A 111 -5.42 -19.22 24.99
C VAL A 111 -6.89 -18.87 25.23
N LYS A 112 -7.25 -18.44 26.44
CA LYS A 112 -8.61 -17.98 26.76
C LYS A 112 -8.95 -16.75 25.89
N GLY A 113 -10.12 -16.76 25.25
CA GLY A 113 -10.57 -15.67 24.39
C GLY A 113 -10.09 -15.72 22.94
N SER A 114 -9.23 -16.68 22.56
CA SER A 114 -8.80 -16.87 21.17
C SER A 114 -9.28 -18.20 20.59
N ASP A 115 -9.23 -18.32 19.27
CA ASP A 115 -9.33 -19.60 18.57
C ASP A 115 -8.20 -20.54 19.01
N ILE A 116 -8.44 -21.84 18.86
CA ILE A 116 -7.48 -22.90 19.14
C ILE A 116 -6.68 -23.17 17.88
N THR A 117 -5.36 -23.29 18.02
CA THR A 117 -4.45 -23.65 16.93
C THR A 117 -3.89 -25.03 17.17
N PHE A 118 -3.91 -25.88 16.16
CA PHE A 118 -3.47 -27.27 16.22
C PHE A 118 -2.88 -27.74 14.89
N LEU A 119 -2.23 -28.91 14.91
CA LEU A 119 -1.68 -29.60 13.74
C LEU A 119 -2.11 -31.05 13.72
N THR A 120 -2.24 -31.63 12.53
CA THR A 120 -2.26 -33.09 12.37
C THR A 120 -0.85 -33.61 12.16
N THR A 121 -0.62 -34.90 12.40
CA THR A 121 0.68 -35.54 12.11
C THR A 121 1.05 -35.39 10.63
N SER A 122 0.09 -35.56 9.71
CA SER A 122 0.31 -35.37 8.27
C SER A 122 0.65 -33.92 7.92
N LEU A 123 -0.08 -32.95 8.48
CA LEU A 123 0.20 -31.53 8.26
C LEU A 123 1.57 -31.11 8.81
N LYS A 124 2.04 -31.76 9.87
CA LYS A 124 3.39 -31.54 10.39
C LYS A 124 4.47 -31.94 9.38
N ILE A 125 4.31 -33.07 8.69
CA ILE A 125 5.23 -33.52 7.63
C ILE A 125 5.20 -32.55 6.45
N ILE A 126 4.00 -32.15 6.00
CA ILE A 126 3.82 -31.16 4.93
C ILE A 126 4.50 -29.83 5.31
N ASN A 127 4.39 -29.39 6.56
CA ASN A 127 5.04 -28.17 7.04
C ASN A 127 6.56 -28.25 7.03
N GLU A 128 7.14 -29.39 7.40
CA GLU A 128 8.60 -29.56 7.39
C GLU A 128 9.17 -29.42 5.99
N GLU A 129 8.47 -29.92 4.98
CA GLU A 129 8.85 -29.76 3.57
C GLU A 129 8.55 -28.34 3.07
N TYR A 130 7.36 -27.81 3.34
CA TYR A 130 6.96 -26.48 2.90
C TYR A 130 7.87 -25.37 3.46
N VAL A 131 8.24 -25.45 4.74
CA VAL A 131 9.15 -24.47 5.36
C VAL A 131 10.56 -24.56 4.76
N LYS A 132 11.00 -25.75 4.33
CA LYS A 132 12.28 -25.88 3.60
C LYS A 132 12.19 -25.18 2.24
N CYS A 133 11.18 -25.50 1.44
CA CYS A 133 10.95 -24.85 0.14
C CYS A 133 10.81 -23.32 0.29
N LEU A 134 10.11 -22.85 1.32
CA LEU A 134 9.92 -21.43 1.57
C LEU A 134 11.23 -20.71 1.91
N ASN A 135 12.08 -21.31 2.74
CA ASN A 135 13.40 -20.75 3.05
C ASN A 135 14.34 -20.77 1.84
N ASP A 136 14.26 -21.81 1.03
CA ASP A 136 15.03 -21.94 -0.21
C ASP A 136 14.60 -20.86 -1.22
N TYR A 137 13.29 -20.67 -1.39
CA TYR A 137 12.71 -19.60 -2.20
C TYR A 137 13.27 -18.24 -1.77
N TRP A 138 13.21 -17.90 -0.48
CA TRP A 138 13.74 -16.62 0.02
C TRP A 138 15.24 -16.44 -0.20
N THR A 139 16.00 -17.53 -0.13
CA THR A 139 17.44 -17.50 -0.37
C THR A 139 17.74 -17.19 -1.83
N HIS A 140 17.01 -17.83 -2.76
CA HIS A 140 17.12 -17.59 -4.20
C HIS A 140 16.52 -16.26 -4.65
N GLU A 141 15.49 -15.77 -3.97
CA GLU A 141 14.83 -14.50 -4.24
C GLU A 141 15.68 -13.28 -3.82
N SER A 142 16.47 -13.40 -2.75
CA SER A 142 17.21 -12.30 -2.13
C SER A 142 18.06 -11.45 -3.11
N PRO A 143 18.82 -12.03 -4.06
CA PRO A 143 19.55 -11.27 -5.06
C PRO A 143 18.65 -10.44 -5.99
N TYR A 144 17.49 -10.98 -6.38
CA TYR A 144 16.52 -10.26 -7.22
C TYR A 144 15.91 -9.08 -6.48
N VAL A 145 15.55 -9.26 -5.20
CA VAL A 145 15.07 -8.18 -4.33
C VAL A 145 16.11 -7.06 -4.25
N LYS A 146 17.39 -7.41 -4.08
CA LYS A 146 18.47 -6.42 -4.07
C LYS A 146 18.58 -5.67 -5.40
N GLY A 147 18.49 -6.39 -6.53
CA GLY A 147 18.49 -5.78 -7.86
C GLY A 147 17.32 -4.82 -8.09
N ILE A 148 16.11 -5.18 -7.63
CA ILE A 148 14.93 -4.32 -7.67
C ILE A 148 15.17 -3.05 -6.85
N LEU A 149 15.68 -3.17 -5.62
CA LEU A 149 15.99 -2.02 -4.79
C LEU A 149 17.01 -1.09 -5.46
N GLU A 150 18.08 -1.63 -6.04
CA GLU A 150 19.07 -0.85 -6.79
C GLU A 150 18.46 -0.11 -7.99
N MET A 151 17.53 -0.74 -8.71
CA MET A 151 16.78 -0.10 -9.80
C MET A 151 15.91 1.06 -9.28
N VAL A 152 15.20 0.85 -8.17
CA VAL A 152 14.39 1.90 -7.51
C VAL A 152 15.28 3.07 -7.09
N TYR A 153 16.43 2.77 -6.46
CA TYR A 153 17.38 3.80 -6.03
C TYR A 153 17.85 4.66 -7.20
N LYS A 154 18.17 4.07 -8.36
CA LYS A 154 18.56 4.81 -9.58
C LYS A 154 17.46 5.74 -10.09
N LYS A 155 16.19 5.41 -9.87
CA LYS A 155 15.03 6.21 -10.31
C LYS A 155 14.57 7.25 -9.28
N THR A 156 15.17 7.31 -8.10
CA THR A 156 14.81 8.24 -7.01
C THR A 156 14.71 9.70 -7.47
N ALA A 157 15.64 10.17 -8.32
CA ALA A 157 15.62 11.56 -8.80
C ALA A 157 14.37 11.86 -9.65
N ALA A 158 13.98 10.95 -10.54
CA ALA A 158 12.77 11.09 -11.35
C ALA A 158 11.49 11.04 -10.48
N ILE A 159 11.48 10.16 -9.48
CA ILE A 159 10.38 10.06 -8.50
C ILE A 159 10.24 11.37 -7.71
N LYS A 160 11.35 11.96 -7.24
CA LYS A 160 11.34 13.25 -6.54
C LYS A 160 10.82 14.38 -7.41
N ALA A 161 11.29 14.48 -8.66
CA ALA A 161 10.81 15.49 -9.60
C ALA A 161 9.29 15.37 -9.85
N MET A 162 8.77 14.14 -9.95
CA MET A 162 7.33 13.90 -10.01
C MET A 162 6.63 14.40 -8.74
N PHE A 163 7.13 14.06 -7.55
CA PHE A 163 6.52 14.51 -6.29
C PHE A 163 6.48 16.03 -6.17
N GLU A 164 7.57 16.72 -6.51
CA GLU A 164 7.62 18.19 -6.51
C GLU A 164 6.56 18.79 -7.45
N PHE A 165 6.46 18.24 -8.66
CA PHE A 165 5.48 18.69 -9.63
C PHE A 165 4.03 18.45 -9.18
N VAL A 166 3.72 17.25 -8.68
CA VAL A 166 2.39 16.91 -8.16
C VAL A 166 2.05 17.78 -6.96
N SER A 167 3.03 18.07 -6.09
CA SER A 167 2.84 18.95 -4.94
C SER A 167 2.49 20.38 -5.36
N GLN A 168 3.16 20.91 -6.39
CA GLN A 168 2.82 22.23 -6.94
C GLN A 168 1.41 22.26 -7.52
N LEU A 169 1.03 21.22 -8.28
CA LEU A 169 -0.34 21.10 -8.79
C LEU A 169 -1.37 21.02 -7.67
N ASP A 170 -1.11 20.24 -6.62
CA ASP A 170 -2.01 20.08 -5.48
C ASP A 170 -2.26 21.42 -4.77
N VAL A 171 -1.20 22.21 -4.56
CA VAL A 171 -1.33 23.56 -3.99
C VAL A 171 -2.16 24.49 -4.90
N PHE A 172 -1.87 24.53 -6.20
CA PHE A 172 -2.60 25.40 -7.12
C PHE A 172 -4.07 25.00 -7.28
N LEU A 173 -4.35 23.69 -7.34
CA LEU A 173 -5.71 23.17 -7.39
C LEU A 173 -6.45 23.46 -6.08
N SER A 174 -5.81 23.25 -4.93
CA SER A 174 -6.38 23.58 -3.62
C SER A 174 -6.74 25.06 -3.51
N LEU A 175 -5.86 25.96 -3.97
CA LEU A 175 -6.14 27.40 -4.01
C LEU A 175 -7.29 27.73 -4.98
N ALA A 176 -7.33 27.12 -6.16
CA ALA A 176 -8.40 27.34 -7.13
C ALA A 176 -9.76 26.84 -6.62
N VAL A 177 -9.79 25.67 -5.98
CA VAL A 177 -10.99 25.11 -5.33
C VAL A 177 -11.42 26.01 -4.18
N PHE A 178 -10.48 26.45 -3.33
CA PHE A 178 -10.78 27.37 -2.24
C PHE A 178 -11.41 28.67 -2.73
N VAL A 179 -10.81 29.30 -3.75
CA VAL A 179 -11.32 30.56 -4.33
C VAL A 179 -12.69 30.38 -4.99
N SER A 180 -12.92 29.28 -5.71
CA SER A 180 -14.17 29.03 -6.42
C SER A 180 -15.33 28.58 -5.52
N SER A 181 -15.03 27.92 -4.39
CA SER A 181 -16.02 27.48 -3.40
C SER A 181 -16.30 28.53 -2.31
N SER A 182 -15.50 29.59 -2.24
CA SER A 182 -15.71 30.66 -1.27
C SER A 182 -16.98 31.45 -1.56
N ARG A 183 -17.69 31.84 -0.50
CA ARG A 183 -18.94 32.64 -0.59
C ARG A 183 -18.73 33.94 -1.36
N ASN A 184 -17.58 34.58 -1.15
CA ASN A 184 -17.21 35.84 -1.79
C ASN A 184 -15.99 35.64 -2.69
N LYS A 185 -15.98 36.37 -3.82
CA LYS A 185 -14.97 36.20 -4.87
C LYS A 185 -13.62 36.75 -4.41
N PHE A 186 -12.59 35.91 -4.48
CA PHE A 186 -11.21 36.39 -4.43
C PHE A 186 -10.83 37.02 -5.77
N VAL A 187 -9.90 37.97 -5.71
CA VAL A 187 -9.34 38.65 -6.87
C VAL A 187 -7.84 38.44 -6.92
N ARG A 188 -7.27 38.37 -8.13
CA ARG A 188 -5.83 38.27 -8.32
C ARG A 188 -5.18 39.63 -8.00
N PRO A 189 -4.26 39.72 -7.01
CA PRO A 189 -3.58 40.98 -6.72
C PRO A 189 -2.63 41.36 -7.86
N GLN A 190 -2.48 42.66 -8.07
CA GLN A 190 -1.41 43.21 -8.91
C GLN A 190 -0.12 43.27 -8.08
N ILE A 191 0.92 42.58 -8.55
CA ILE A 191 2.26 42.65 -7.96
C ILE A 191 3.02 43.74 -8.71
N LEU A 192 3.55 44.73 -7.98
CA LEU A 192 4.34 45.83 -8.54
C LEU A 192 5.83 45.42 -8.57
N ASP A 193 6.56 45.87 -9.59
CA ASP A 193 7.98 45.56 -9.76
C ASP A 193 8.86 46.43 -8.85
N HIS A 194 9.93 45.86 -8.32
CA HIS A 194 10.85 46.50 -7.37
C HIS A 194 11.91 47.42 -8.03
N THR A 195 11.59 48.02 -9.17
CA THR A 195 12.56 48.83 -9.93
C THR A 195 12.53 50.32 -9.58
N ASN A 196 11.50 50.80 -8.89
CA ASN A 196 11.34 52.20 -8.48
C ASN A 196 10.96 52.33 -7.00
N ILE A 197 11.81 53.00 -6.23
CA ILE A 197 11.73 53.14 -4.76
C ILE A 197 10.44 53.85 -4.29
N GLU A 198 9.84 54.72 -5.11
CA GLU A 198 8.56 55.37 -4.80
C GLU A 198 7.33 54.46 -5.02
N GLU A 199 7.43 53.45 -5.88
CA GLU A 199 6.39 52.42 -6.11
C GLU A 199 6.57 51.20 -5.17
N GLU A 200 7.74 51.06 -4.55
CA GLU A 200 8.15 49.89 -3.74
C GLU A 200 7.37 49.71 -2.43
N ARG A 201 6.57 50.69 -1.98
CA ARG A 201 5.85 50.64 -0.69
C ARG A 201 4.35 50.94 -0.78
N VAL A 202 3.73 50.65 -1.91
CA VAL A 202 2.28 50.86 -2.09
C VAL A 202 1.52 49.58 -1.71
N LEU A 203 0.74 49.66 -0.63
CA LEU A 203 -0.26 48.64 -0.28
C LEU A 203 -1.65 49.25 -0.37
N GLN A 204 -2.33 48.98 -1.48
CA GLN A 204 -3.71 49.41 -1.70
C GLN A 204 -4.63 48.18 -1.74
N MET A 205 -5.62 48.15 -0.86
CA MET A 205 -6.63 47.10 -0.83
C MET A 205 -8.01 47.75 -0.78
N THR A 206 -8.89 47.36 -1.69
CA THR A 206 -10.28 47.83 -1.73
C THR A 206 -11.21 46.71 -1.31
N GLN A 207 -12.19 47.03 -0.47
CA GLN A 207 -13.17 46.08 0.05
C GLN A 207 -12.52 44.84 0.69
N LEU A 208 -11.46 45.04 1.49
CA LEU A 208 -10.71 43.97 2.14
C LEU A 208 -11.56 43.29 3.21
N ARG A 209 -11.51 41.96 3.24
CA ARG A 209 -12.21 41.12 4.22
C ARG A 209 -11.23 40.13 4.83
N HIS A 210 -11.42 39.78 6.09
CA HIS A 210 -10.55 38.81 6.76
C HIS A 210 -10.95 37.38 6.39
N PRO A 211 -10.10 36.62 5.67
CA PRO A 211 -10.50 35.37 5.01
C PRO A 211 -11.01 34.27 5.97
N VAL A 212 -10.53 34.26 7.22
CA VAL A 212 -10.97 33.28 8.24
C VAL A 212 -12.24 33.71 8.99
N VAL A 213 -12.43 35.02 9.19
CA VAL A 213 -13.56 35.51 9.99
C VAL A 213 -14.82 35.52 9.12
N GLU A 214 -14.68 35.90 7.85
CA GLU A 214 -15.76 35.89 6.86
C GLU A 214 -16.33 34.49 6.58
N THR A 215 -15.53 33.44 6.78
CA THR A 215 -15.95 32.04 6.60
C THR A 215 -16.62 31.44 7.82
N SER A 216 -16.64 32.16 8.95
CA SER A 216 -17.27 31.68 10.19
C SER A 216 -18.80 31.67 10.07
N PRO A 217 -19.48 30.62 10.57
CA PRO A 217 -20.94 30.57 10.55
C PRO A 217 -21.51 31.72 11.40
N ASN A 218 -22.54 32.38 10.88
CA ASN A 218 -23.26 33.50 11.53
C ASN A 218 -22.45 34.81 11.68
N VAL A 219 -21.37 34.99 10.92
CA VAL A 219 -20.67 36.28 10.85
C VAL A 219 -20.93 36.93 9.49
N GLU A 220 -21.43 38.16 9.51
CA GLU A 220 -21.50 39.03 8.33
C GLU A 220 -20.37 40.06 8.43
N PHE A 221 -19.29 39.82 7.69
CA PHE A 221 -18.09 40.66 7.76
C PHE A 221 -18.26 41.93 6.92
N ILE A 222 -18.03 43.10 7.53
CA ILE A 222 -18.07 44.39 6.84
C ILE A 222 -16.68 44.69 6.23
N PRO A 223 -16.57 44.86 4.89
CA PRO A 223 -15.30 45.10 4.22
C PRO A 223 -14.72 46.49 4.51
N ASN A 224 -13.39 46.60 4.55
CA ASN A 224 -12.66 47.86 4.80
C ASN A 224 -11.65 48.17 3.69
N ASP A 225 -11.38 49.45 3.44
CA ASP A 225 -10.36 49.87 2.50
C ASP A 225 -9.03 50.20 3.21
N ILE A 226 -7.91 49.84 2.58
CA ILE A 226 -6.55 50.24 2.99
C ILE A 226 -5.95 51.06 1.85
N LYS A 227 -5.51 52.28 2.15
CA LYS A 227 -4.84 53.18 1.21
C LYS A 227 -3.40 53.42 1.66
N PRO A 228 -2.47 53.64 0.72
CA PRO A 228 -1.12 54.10 1.06
C PRO A 228 -1.19 55.43 1.84
N LEU A 229 -0.27 55.59 2.79
CA LEU A 229 -0.07 56.83 3.56
C LEU A 229 0.44 57.97 2.68
#